data_AF-A0A5E7F7K0-F1
#
_entry.id   AF-A0A5E7F7K0-F1
#
_cell.length_a   1.000
_cell.length_b   1.000
_cell.length_c   1.000
_cell.angle_alpha   90.00
_cell.angle_beta   90.00
_cell.angle_gamma   90.00
#
_symmetry.space_group_name_H-M   'P 1'
#
loop_
_entity.id
_entity.type
_entity.pdbx_description
1 polymer ?
#
loop_
_entity_poly.entity_id
_entity_poly.type
_entity_poly.pdbx_seq_one_letter_code
_entity_poly.pdbx_strand_id
1 'polypeptide(L)'
;MNLHSAKPRFQRPILVFAAALGVAMAANGVFVLIAPALWYTEVPGVARTGLFNQHFIRDIGLLYVAIGAAFIAGNLSVVHRVLLWASATAWLTAHALFHFWEVAAGICGPEVLWVDFRRSRCRRLSVFC
;
A
#
# COMPACT_ATOMS: atom_id res chain seq x y z
N MET A 1 -17.61 25.94 31.04
CA MET A 1 -18.32 25.11 30.06
C MET A 1 -17.43 23.91 29.73
N ASN A 2 -17.56 22.83 30.50
CA ASN A 2 -16.74 21.62 30.35
C ASN A 2 -17.23 20.81 29.16
N LEU A 3 -16.68 21.08 27.98
CA LEU A 3 -16.77 20.16 26.86
C LEU A 3 -15.75 19.04 27.08
N HIS A 4 -16.03 18.12 28.00
CA HIS A 4 -15.52 16.77 27.83
C HIS A 4 -16.19 16.23 26.56
N SER A 5 -15.57 16.54 25.42
CA SER A 5 -15.92 16.02 24.11
C SER A 5 -15.74 14.52 24.19
N ALA A 6 -16.81 13.82 24.58
CA ALA A 6 -16.85 12.38 24.62
C ALA A 6 -16.64 11.91 23.18
N LYS A 7 -15.40 11.52 22.88
CA LYS A 7 -15.02 11.03 21.56
C LYS A 7 -16.00 9.92 21.16
N PRO A 8 -16.74 10.05 20.04
CA PRO A 8 -17.75 9.07 19.67
C PRO A 8 -17.16 7.66 19.66
N ARG A 9 -17.93 6.67 20.15
CA ARG A 9 -17.47 5.28 20.34
C ARG A 9 -16.84 4.66 19.09
N PHE A 10 -17.23 5.12 17.90
CA PHE A 10 -16.72 4.69 16.61
C PHE A 10 -15.32 5.23 16.27
N GLN A 11 -14.81 6.23 17.00
CA GLN A 11 -13.47 6.77 16.75
C GLN A 11 -12.37 5.78 17.15
N ARG A 12 -12.56 5.02 18.23
CA ARG A 12 -11.55 4.05 18.68
C ARG A 12 -11.21 3.00 17.63
N PRO A 13 -12.18 2.28 17.02
CA PRO A 13 -11.85 1.28 15.99
C PRO A 13 -11.20 1.90 14.75
N ILE A 14 -11.61 3.11 14.33
CA ILE A 14 -11.00 3.81 13.18
C ILE A 14 -9.53 4.12 13.45
N LEU A 15 -9.21 4.64 14.65
CA LEU A 15 -7.83 4.97 15.02
C LEU A 15 -6.95 3.71 15.12
N VAL A 16 -7.49 2.63 15.70
CA VAL A 16 -6.81 1.34 15.79
C VAL A 16 -6.55 0.78 14.39
N PHE A 17 -7.55 0.82 13.50
CA PHE A 17 -7.39 0.38 12.12
C PHE A 17 -6.33 1.21 11.38
N ALA A 18 -6.40 2.54 11.46
CA ALA A 18 -5.42 3.41 10.82
C ALA A 18 -4.01 3.19 11.39
N ALA A 19 -3.87 2.94 12.69
CA ALA A 19 -2.58 2.64 13.31
C ALA A 19 -2.03 1.30 12.82
N ALA A 20 -2.86 0.26 12.83
CA ALA A 20 -2.48 -1.07 12.36
C ALA A 20 -2.07 -1.06 10.87
N LEU A 21 -2.88 -0.40 10.03
CA LEU A 21 -2.57 -0.20 8.62
C LEU A 21 -1.26 0.57 8.44
N GLY A 22 -1.08 1.68 9.17
CA GLY A 22 0.13 2.49 9.12
C GLY A 22 1.40 1.71 9.49
N VAL A 23 1.34 0.92 10.58
CA VAL A 23 2.44 0.04 11.00
C VAL A 23 2.72 -1.03 9.96
N ALA A 24 1.69 -1.67 9.41
CA ALA A 24 1.87 -2.69 8.38
C ALA A 24 2.53 -2.12 7.11
N MET A 25 2.08 -0.95 6.65
CA MET A 25 2.67 -0.27 5.49
C MET A 25 4.13 0.13 5.76
N ALA A 26 4.42 0.73 6.91
CA ALA A 26 5.78 1.12 7.27
C ALA A 26 6.71 -0.09 7.41
N ALA A 27 6.25 -1.18 8.04
CA ALA A 27 7.01 -2.42 8.17
C ALA A 27 7.32 -3.04 6.80
N ASN A 28 6.33 -3.07 5.89
CA ASN A 28 6.56 -3.51 4.51
C ASN A 28 7.60 -2.62 3.80
N GLY A 29 7.48 -1.30 3.91
CA GLY A 29 8.45 -0.38 3.32
C GLY A 29 9.86 -0.54 3.87
N VAL A 30 10.00 -0.74 5.19
CA VAL A 30 11.30 -1.05 5.82
C VAL A 30 11.87 -2.38 5.31
N PHE A 31 11.03 -3.41 5.17
CA PHE A 31 11.46 -4.69 4.59
C PHE A 31 11.98 -4.52 3.16
N VAL A 32 11.29 -3.74 2.31
CA VAL A 32 11.73 -3.40 0.94
C VAL A 32 13.10 -2.70 0.97
N LEU A 33 13.32 -1.75 1.88
CA LEU A 33 14.56 -0.98 1.96
C LEU A 33 15.76 -1.85 2.40
N ILE A 34 15.54 -2.74 3.37
CA ILE A 34 16.57 -3.64 3.91
C ILE A 34 16.91 -4.76 2.93
N ALA A 35 15.88 -5.41 2.37
CA ALA A 35 16.03 -6.62 1.55
C ALA A 35 15.21 -6.55 0.25
N PRO A 36 15.53 -5.61 -0.67
CA PRO A 36 14.71 -5.34 -1.86
C PRO A 36 14.61 -6.54 -2.80
N ALA A 37 15.69 -7.31 -2.98
CA ALA A 37 15.69 -8.50 -3.82
C ALA A 37 14.79 -9.61 -3.26
N LEU A 38 14.83 -9.84 -1.95
CA LEU A 38 14.00 -10.83 -1.28
C LEU A 38 12.52 -10.43 -1.35
N TRP A 39 12.21 -9.16 -1.09
CA TRP A 39 10.86 -8.63 -1.24
C TRP A 39 10.31 -8.84 -2.66
N TYR A 40 11.12 -8.51 -3.68
CA TYR A 40 10.74 -8.62 -5.08
C TYR A 40 10.40 -10.07 -5.50
N THR A 41 11.07 -11.08 -4.95
CA THR A 41 10.80 -12.49 -5.27
C THR A 41 9.71 -13.12 -4.43
N GLU A 42 9.49 -12.66 -3.19
CA GLU A 42 8.53 -13.26 -2.26
C GLU A 42 7.12 -12.68 -2.38
N VAL A 43 6.99 -11.42 -2.80
CA VAL A 43 5.66 -10.81 -3.01
C VAL A 43 5.07 -11.34 -4.32
N PRO A 44 3.93 -12.06 -4.26
CA PRO A 44 3.30 -12.60 -5.47
C PRO A 44 2.95 -11.48 -6.45
N GLY A 45 3.14 -11.73 -7.74
CA GLY A 45 2.82 -10.77 -8.81
C GLY A 45 3.94 -9.78 -9.12
N VAL A 46 4.72 -9.34 -8.12
CA VAL A 46 5.76 -8.30 -8.29
C VAL A 46 6.81 -8.68 -9.33
N ALA A 47 7.36 -9.90 -9.27
CA ALA A 47 8.40 -10.32 -10.20
C ALA A 47 7.93 -10.44 -11.67
N ARG A 48 6.61 -10.37 -11.90
CA ARG A 48 6.04 -10.46 -13.23
C ARG A 48 5.87 -9.10 -13.92
N THR A 49 5.96 -8.00 -13.17
CA THR A 49 5.76 -6.64 -13.70
C THR A 49 6.98 -6.07 -14.44
N GLY A 50 8.11 -6.77 -14.44
CA GLY A 50 9.33 -6.38 -15.15
C GLY A 50 10.60 -6.82 -14.43
N LEU A 51 11.77 -6.51 -15.00
CA LEU A 51 13.07 -6.89 -14.43
C LEU A 51 13.37 -6.18 -13.10
N PHE A 52 14.11 -6.86 -12.23
CA PHE A 52 14.56 -6.29 -10.95
C PHE A 52 15.41 -5.03 -11.17
N ASN A 53 14.97 -3.92 -10.57
CA ASN A 53 15.73 -2.69 -10.48
C ASN A 53 15.77 -2.24 -9.01
N GLN A 54 16.94 -2.34 -8.38
CA GLN A 54 17.09 -2.07 -6.95
C GLN A 54 16.71 -0.65 -6.55
N HIS A 55 17.05 0.36 -7.39
CA HIS A 55 16.73 1.75 -7.10
C HIS A 55 15.21 1.95 -7.08
N PHE A 56 14.54 1.51 -8.16
CA PHE A 56 13.08 1.58 -8.27
C PHE A 56 12.36 0.86 -7.12
N ILE A 57 12.83 -0.34 -6.75
CA ILE A 57 12.25 -1.09 -5.62
C ILE A 57 12.44 -0.32 -4.30
N ARG A 58 13.58 0.34 -4.08
CA ARG A 58 13.78 1.16 -2.88
C ARG A 58 12.89 2.41 -2.86
N ASP A 59 12.61 3.01 -4.02
CA ASP A 59 11.65 4.11 -4.12
C ASP A 59 10.25 3.67 -3.68
N ILE A 60 9.82 2.47 -4.09
CA ILE A 60 8.58 1.85 -3.59
C ILE A 60 8.64 1.67 -2.06
N GLY A 61 9.78 1.23 -1.53
CA GLY A 61 10.00 1.11 -0.09
C GLY A 61 9.80 2.43 0.65
N LEU A 62 10.41 3.51 0.17
CA LEU A 62 10.26 4.87 0.73
C LEU A 62 8.79 5.32 0.71
N LEU A 63 8.07 5.01 -0.37
CA LEU A 63 6.66 5.35 -0.50
C LEU A 63 5.77 4.59 0.49
N TYR A 64 6.00 3.30 0.70
CA TYR A 64 5.32 2.53 1.75
C TYR A 64 5.59 3.09 3.15
N VAL A 65 6.83 3.50 3.44
CA VAL A 65 7.17 4.19 4.69
C VAL A 65 6.43 5.51 4.82
N ALA A 66 6.37 6.32 3.76
CA ALA A 66 5.66 7.60 3.76
C ALA A 66 4.15 7.42 4.01
N ILE A 67 3.51 6.45 3.35
CA ILE A 67 2.10 6.09 3.55
C ILE A 67 1.87 5.64 5.01
N GLY A 68 2.73 4.76 5.51
CA GLY A 68 2.65 4.28 6.89
C GLY A 68 2.81 5.39 7.92
N ALA A 69 3.79 6.26 7.71
CA ALA A 69 4.05 7.43 8.55
C ALA A 69 2.88 8.42 8.53
N ALA A 70 2.23 8.64 7.38
CA ALA A 70 1.06 9.51 7.29
C ALA A 70 -0.13 8.99 8.10
N PHE A 71 -0.43 7.68 8.05
CA PHE A 71 -1.49 7.10 8.88
C PHE A 71 -1.18 7.17 10.39
N ILE A 72 0.06 6.88 10.79
CA ILE A 72 0.51 6.99 12.18
C ILE A 72 0.49 8.44 12.66
N ALA A 73 1.06 9.38 11.90
CA ALA A 73 1.08 10.80 12.25
C ALA A 73 -0.34 11.39 12.32
N GLY A 74 -1.26 10.97 11.44
CA GLY A 74 -2.67 11.37 11.52
C GLY A 74 -3.38 10.84 12.78
N ASN A 75 -2.91 9.73 13.37
CA ASN A 75 -3.39 9.30 14.69
C ASN A 75 -2.91 10.25 15.81
N LEU A 76 -1.68 10.76 15.70
CA LEU A 76 -1.03 11.62 16.69
C LEU A 76 -1.47 13.09 16.60
N SER A 77 -1.88 13.57 15.42
CA SER A 77 -2.28 14.96 15.21
C SER A 77 -3.72 15.07 14.70
N VAL A 78 -4.65 15.52 15.55
CA VAL A 78 -6.06 15.73 15.16
C VAL A 78 -6.20 16.82 14.10
N VAL A 79 -5.37 17.88 14.17
CA VAL A 79 -5.41 19.02 13.25
C VAL A 79 -5.04 18.60 11.82
N HIS A 80 -4.02 17.75 11.66
CA HIS A 80 -3.53 17.32 10.34
C HIS A 80 -4.08 15.96 9.90
N ARG A 81 -4.89 15.29 10.72
CA ARG A 81 -5.37 13.92 10.49
C ARG A 81 -5.98 13.74 9.12
N VAL A 82 -6.92 14.61 8.77
CA VAL A 82 -7.66 14.50 7.52
C VAL A 82 -6.72 14.61 6.34
N LEU A 83 -5.81 15.59 6.34
CA LEU A 83 -4.84 15.77 5.26
C LEU A 83 -3.91 14.56 5.11
N LEU A 84 -3.33 14.08 6.22
CA LEU A 84 -2.39 12.96 6.22
C LEU A 84 -3.06 11.64 5.80
N TRP A 85 -4.26 11.36 6.29
CA TRP A 85 -4.99 10.16 5.90
C TRP A 85 -5.51 10.25 4.47
N ALA A 86 -5.97 11.43 4.05
CA ALA A 86 -6.46 11.63 2.69
C ALA A 86 -5.33 11.48 1.66
N SER A 87 -4.12 12.02 1.91
CA SER A 87 -3.01 11.88 0.98
C SER A 87 -2.58 10.41 0.80
N ALA A 88 -2.43 9.67 1.91
CA ALA A 88 -2.12 8.25 1.88
C ALA A 88 -3.21 7.43 1.16
N THR A 89 -4.48 7.72 1.46
CA THR A 89 -5.62 7.05 0.84
C THR A 89 -5.75 7.38 -0.65
N ALA A 90 -5.48 8.63 -1.03
CA ALA A 90 -5.52 9.07 -2.42
C ALA A 90 -4.48 8.32 -3.25
N TRP A 91 -3.26 8.17 -2.74
CA TRP A 91 -2.24 7.36 -3.42
C TRP A 91 -2.66 5.90 -3.57
N LEU A 92 -3.11 5.25 -2.48
CA LEU A 92 -3.53 3.85 -2.51
C LEU A 92 -4.70 3.64 -3.49
N THR A 93 -5.65 4.56 -3.52
CA THR A 93 -6.79 4.53 -4.44
C THR A 93 -6.33 4.72 -5.89
N ALA A 94 -5.49 5.72 -6.15
CA ALA A 94 -4.97 5.98 -7.49
C ALA A 94 -4.16 4.79 -8.02
N HIS A 95 -3.35 4.17 -7.15
CA HIS A 95 -2.60 2.96 -7.49
C HIS A 95 -3.51 1.77 -7.76
N ALA A 96 -4.55 1.55 -6.97
CA ALA A 96 -5.54 0.51 -7.25
C ALA A 96 -6.23 0.75 -8.61
N LEU A 97 -6.62 1.99 -8.91
CA LEU A 97 -7.20 2.38 -10.20
C LEU A 97 -6.23 2.21 -11.37
N PHE A 98 -4.92 2.37 -11.13
CA PHE A 98 -3.90 2.15 -12.15
C PHE A 98 -3.90 0.70 -12.65
N HIS A 99 -4.04 -0.30 -11.76
CA HIS A 99 -4.17 -1.71 -12.16
C HIS A 99 -5.40 -1.97 -13.06
N PHE A 100 -6.53 -1.32 -12.76
CA PHE A 100 -7.71 -1.40 -13.64
C PHE A 100 -7.46 -0.75 -15.00
N TRP A 101 -6.73 0.37 -15.01
CA TRP A 101 -6.37 1.06 -16.24
C TRP A 101 -5.42 0.22 -17.10
N GLU A 102 -4.44 -0.49 -16.52
CA GLU A 102 -3.54 -1.39 -17.27
C GLU A 102 -4.31 -2.50 -17.99
N VAL A 103 -5.34 -3.06 -17.35
CA VAL A 103 -6.23 -4.03 -17.96
C VAL A 103 -7.09 -3.39 -19.06
N ALA A 104 -7.66 -2.22 -18.80
CA ALA A 104 -8.47 -1.50 -19.79
C ALA A 104 -7.65 -1.07 -21.03
N ALA A 105 -6.36 -0.76 -20.85
CA ALA A 105 -5.42 -0.41 -21.90
C ALA A 105 -4.87 -1.63 -22.66
N GLY A 106 -5.18 -2.85 -22.21
CA GLY A 106 -4.68 -4.08 -22.82
C GLY A 106 -3.20 -4.38 -22.55
N ILE A 107 -2.60 -3.73 -21.54
CA ILE A 107 -1.21 -3.96 -21.12
C ILE A 107 -1.11 -5.29 -20.37
N CYS A 108 -2.12 -5.59 -19.55
CA CYS A 108 -2.23 -6.79 -18.73
C CYS A 108 -3.58 -7.47 -18.92
N GLY A 109 -3.63 -8.80 -18.79
CA GLY A 109 -4.89 -9.53 -18.80
C GLY A 109 -5.66 -9.39 -17.48
N PRO A 110 -6.99 -9.57 -17.46
CA PRO A 110 -7.83 -9.37 -16.28
C PRO A 110 -7.50 -10.34 -15.12
N GLU A 111 -6.75 -11.41 -15.38
CA GLU A 111 -6.26 -12.33 -14.37
C GLU A 111 -5.35 -11.68 -13.33
N VAL A 112 -4.68 -10.57 -13.65
CA VAL A 112 -3.83 -9.87 -12.65
C VAL A 112 -4.64 -9.29 -11.51
N LEU A 113 -5.85 -8.79 -11.81
CA LEU A 113 -6.79 -8.33 -10.79
C LEU A 113 -7.13 -9.48 -9.84
N TRP A 114 -7.21 -10.73 -10.32
CA TRP A 114 -7.50 -11.89 -9.48
C TRP A 114 -6.29 -12.39 -8.69
N VAL A 115 -5.09 -12.34 -9.27
CA VAL A 115 -3.84 -12.76 -8.61
C VAL A 115 -3.51 -11.85 -7.42
N ASP A 116 -3.84 -10.56 -7.52
CA ASP A 116 -3.69 -9.60 -6.43
C ASP A 116 -4.60 -9.91 -5.21
N PHE A 117 -5.75 -10.55 -5.43
CA PHE A 117 -6.70 -10.89 -4.36
C PHE A 117 -6.66 -12.36 -3.91
N ARG A 118 -6.08 -13.28 -4.69
CA ARG A 118 -6.02 -14.72 -4.36
C ARG A 118 -4.65 -15.31 -4.62
N ARG A 119 -4.05 -15.86 -3.56
CA ARG A 119 -2.80 -16.64 -3.62
C ARG A 119 -3.04 -17.93 -4.43
N SER A 120 -2.85 -17.87 -5.74
CA SER A 120 -2.86 -19.07 -6.59
C SER A 120 -1.64 -19.10 -7.51
N ARG A 121 -0.86 -20.19 -7.41
CA ARG A 121 0.14 -20.59 -8.40
C ARG A 121 -0.52 -20.63 -9.78
N CYS A 122 0.01 -19.88 -10.74
CA CYS A 122 -0.30 -20.11 -12.16
C CYS A 122 0.99 -20.17 -12.98
N ARG A 123 0.97 -21.04 -13.99
CA ARG A 123 2.12 -21.49 -14.78
C ARG A 123 2.54 -20.43 -15.80
N ARG A 124 3.86 -20.32 -15.96
CA ARG A 124 4.64 -19.80 -17.10
C ARG A 124 3.83 -19.53 -18.37
N LEU A 125 3.82 -18.27 -18.83
CA LEU A 125 4.05 -17.84 -20.21
C LEU A 125 4.11 -16.30 -20.28
N SER A 126 5.12 -15.81 -20.99
CA SER A 126 5.27 -14.44 -21.49
C SER A 126 5.81 -13.37 -20.52
N VAL A 127 6.73 -12.56 -21.05
CA VAL A 127 7.71 -11.72 -20.35
C VAL A 127 7.19 -10.32 -20.01
N PHE A 128 5.89 -10.08 -20.09
CA PHE A 128 5.29 -8.84 -19.62
C PHE A 128 3.95 -9.15 -18.98
N CYS A 129 3.84 -8.78 -17.70
CA CYS A 129 2.76 -9.02 -16.75
C CYS A 129 2.90 -10.26 -15.84
#